data_AF-A0A8T4B7T0-F1
#
_entry.id   AF-A0A8T4B7T0-F1
#
_cell.length_a   1.000
_cell.length_b   1.000
_cell.length_c   1.000
_cell.angle_alpha   90.00
_cell.angle_beta   90.00
_cell.angle_gamma   90.00
#
_symmetry.space_group_name_H-M   'P 1'
#
loop_
_entity.id
_entity.type
_entity.pdbx_description
1 polymer ?
#
loop_
_entity_poly.entity_id
_entity_poly.type
_entity_poly.pdbx_seq_one_letter_code
_entity_poly.pdbx_strand_id
1 'polypeptide(L)'
;MESSYIGRLAMQVNLWASLGYGLMLLLIPDVFCDLLKAEAVNTAWLRTIGAALIGTNVVGSWLWLNSPSIDMGKVQFATATLEALAMSTSLILDEFTAQHIWMVQASVLLAFVVAAGLYPTTQQGMYESA
;
A
#
# COMPACT_ATOMS: atom_id res chain seq x y z
N MET A 1 15.07 -19.40 4.96
CA MET A 1 15.83 -18.42 4.15
C MET A 1 14.96 -17.74 3.09
N GLU A 2 14.31 -18.46 2.16
CA GLU A 2 13.50 -17.84 1.08
C GLU A 2 12.31 -17.00 1.59
N SER A 3 11.60 -17.49 2.61
CA SER A 3 10.48 -16.77 3.25
C SER A 3 10.89 -15.40 3.85
N SER A 4 12.09 -15.32 4.42
CA SER A 4 12.64 -14.07 4.96
C SER A 4 12.97 -13.05 3.86
N TYR A 5 13.51 -13.54 2.74
CA TYR A 5 13.79 -12.73 1.56
C TYR A 5 12.51 -12.15 0.93
N ILE A 6 11.47 -12.99 0.77
CA ILE A 6 10.19 -12.57 0.20
C ILE A 6 9.54 -11.46 1.04
N GLY A 7 9.47 -11.64 2.37
CA GLY A 7 8.89 -10.63 3.25
C GLY A 7 9.65 -9.30 3.23
N ARG A 8 11.00 -9.34 3.19
CA ARG A 8 11.83 -8.13 3.04
C ARG A 8 11.58 -7.42 1.72
N LEU A 9 11.51 -8.17 0.62
CA LEU A 9 11.23 -7.62 -0.70
C LEU A 9 9.83 -6.98 -0.75
N ALA A 10 8.82 -7.65 -0.19
CA ALA A 10 7.47 -7.12 -0.11
C ALA A 10 7.41 -5.81 0.70
N MET A 11 8.15 -5.72 1.82
CA MET A 11 8.27 -4.49 2.61
C MET A 11 8.95 -3.36 1.83
N GLN A 12 9.98 -3.64 1.04
CA GLN A 12 10.63 -2.64 0.18
C GLN A 12 9.68 -2.15 -0.91
N VAL A 13 8.96 -3.06 -1.57
CA VAL A 13 7.97 -2.69 -2.60
C VAL A 13 6.86 -1.86 -1.98
N ASN A 14 6.31 -2.27 -0.83
CA ASN A 14 5.28 -1.53 -0.11
C ASN A 14 5.75 -0.10 0.23
N LEU A 15 6.97 0.02 0.75
CA LEU A 15 7.58 1.30 1.11
C LEU A 15 7.67 2.23 -0.10
N TRP A 16 8.30 1.79 -1.19
CA TRP A 16 8.56 2.65 -2.34
C TRP A 16 7.29 2.99 -3.12
N ALA A 17 6.39 2.03 -3.30
CA ALA A 17 5.10 2.27 -3.94
C ALA A 17 4.25 3.26 -3.12
N SER A 18 4.16 3.05 -1.81
CA SER A 18 3.39 3.92 -0.91
C SER A 18 4.03 5.29 -0.75
N LEU A 19 5.36 5.42 -0.87
CA LEU A 19 6.02 6.71 -0.86
C LEU A 19 5.64 7.52 -2.12
N GLY A 20 5.70 6.90 -3.30
CA GLY A 20 5.33 7.55 -4.55
C GLY A 20 3.86 7.99 -4.55
N TYR A 21 2.94 7.05 -4.29
CA TYR A 21 1.50 7.35 -4.20
C TYR A 21 1.19 8.31 -3.06
N GLY A 22 1.75 8.08 -1.89
CA GLY A 22 1.52 8.89 -0.70
C GLY A 22 1.91 10.35 -0.91
N LEU A 23 3.11 10.61 -1.46
CA LEU A 23 3.55 11.98 -1.77
C LEU A 23 2.70 12.62 -2.87
N MET A 24 2.35 11.86 -3.92
CA MET A 24 1.51 12.35 -5.00
C MET A 24 0.15 12.82 -4.47
N LEU A 25 -0.53 11.96 -3.70
CA LEU A 25 -1.85 12.23 -3.12
C LEU A 25 -1.82 13.33 -2.06
N LEU A 26 -0.74 13.40 -1.26
CA LEU A 26 -0.60 14.40 -0.20
C LEU A 26 -0.30 15.79 -0.73
N LEU A 27 0.66 15.91 -1.66
CA LEU A 27 1.21 17.21 -2.08
C LEU A 27 0.51 17.76 -3.32
N ILE A 28 0.19 16.89 -4.28
CA ILE A 28 -0.31 17.29 -5.61
C ILE A 28 -1.48 16.40 -6.08
N PRO A 29 -2.56 16.26 -5.27
CA PRO A 29 -3.70 15.40 -5.61
C PRO A 29 -4.40 15.79 -6.91
N ASP A 30 -4.37 17.06 -7.30
CA ASP A 30 -5.02 17.53 -8.54
C ASP A 30 -4.33 16.94 -9.79
N VAL A 31 -3.00 16.84 -9.77
CA VAL A 31 -2.23 16.21 -10.86
C VAL A 31 -2.54 14.70 -10.94
N PHE A 32 -2.82 14.07 -9.79
CA PHE A 32 -3.25 12.67 -9.76
C PHE A 32 -4.63 12.48 -10.39
N CYS A 33 -5.59 13.37 -10.08
CA CYS A 33 -6.90 13.39 -10.73
C CYS A 33 -6.78 13.58 -12.25
N ASP A 34 -5.94 14.52 -12.69
CA ASP A 34 -5.72 14.79 -14.12
C ASP A 34 -5.13 13.58 -14.86
N LEU A 35 -4.19 12.88 -14.21
CA LEU A 35 -3.54 11.68 -14.73
C LEU A 35 -4.51 10.50 -14.86
N LEU A 36 -5.44 10.35 -13.91
CA LEU A 36 -6.51 9.36 -13.98
C LEU A 36 -7.69 9.78 -14.87
N LYS A 37 -7.71 11.04 -15.33
CA LYS A 37 -8.89 11.67 -15.95
C LYS A 37 -10.13 11.50 -15.05
N ALA A 38 -9.94 11.75 -13.75
CA ALA A 38 -10.95 11.69 -12.72
C ALA A 38 -11.46 13.10 -12.39
N GLU A 39 -12.70 13.21 -11.94
CA GLU A 39 -13.20 14.46 -11.40
C GLU A 39 -12.43 14.84 -10.13
N ALA A 40 -12.09 16.12 -9.95
CA ALA A 40 -11.38 16.64 -8.78
C ALA A 40 -12.28 16.75 -7.53
N VAL A 41 -13.14 15.76 -7.32
CA VAL A 41 -14.02 15.68 -6.16
C VAL A 41 -13.19 15.17 -4.98
N ASN A 42 -13.29 15.87 -3.83
CA ASN A 42 -12.68 15.46 -2.57
C ASN A 42 -11.14 15.40 -2.55
N THR A 43 -10.44 16.39 -3.11
CA THR A 43 -8.96 16.50 -3.01
C THR A 43 -8.46 16.49 -1.56
N ALA A 44 -9.25 16.98 -0.60
CA ALA A 44 -8.95 16.87 0.83
C ALA A 44 -8.90 15.41 1.32
N TRP A 45 -9.79 14.54 0.83
CA TRP A 45 -9.75 13.11 1.11
C TRP A 45 -8.49 12.46 0.52
N LEU A 46 -8.13 12.79 -0.72
CA LEU A 46 -6.90 12.28 -1.34
C LEU A 46 -5.67 12.63 -0.50
N ARG A 47 -5.59 13.86 0.02
CA ARG A 47 -4.49 14.26 0.92
C ARG A 47 -4.44 13.41 2.19
N THR A 48 -5.60 13.12 2.78
CA THR A 48 -5.69 12.26 3.97
C THR A 48 -5.26 10.83 3.66
N ILE A 49 -5.63 10.28 2.50
CA ILE A 49 -5.16 8.96 2.04
C ILE A 49 -3.65 8.99 1.83
N GLY A 50 -3.11 10.04 1.22
CA GLY A 50 -1.67 10.21 1.02
C GLY A 50 -0.89 10.25 2.34
N ALA A 51 -1.40 11.01 3.32
CA ALA A 51 -0.84 11.05 4.68
C ALA A 51 -0.90 9.68 5.37
N ALA A 52 -2.02 8.95 5.23
CA ALA A 52 -2.16 7.61 5.78
C ALA A 52 -1.14 6.65 5.15
N LEU A 53 -1.02 6.59 3.83
CA LEU A 53 -0.04 5.74 3.12
C LEU A 53 1.40 6.02 3.58
N ILE A 54 1.77 7.29 3.78
CA ILE A 54 3.08 7.63 4.33
C ILE A 54 3.22 7.13 5.76
N GLY A 55 2.25 7.40 6.63
CA GLY A 55 2.32 7.04 8.04
C GLY A 55 2.28 5.52 8.31
N THR A 56 1.41 4.78 7.63
CA THR A 56 1.21 3.35 7.89
C THR A 56 2.20 2.51 7.09
N ASN A 57 2.28 2.72 5.77
CA ASN A 57 3.06 1.86 4.88
C ASN A 57 4.52 2.29 4.82
N VAL A 58 4.82 3.57 4.54
CA VAL A 58 6.22 4.03 4.42
C VAL A 58 6.94 3.93 5.76
N VAL A 59 6.43 4.61 6.80
CA VAL A 59 7.07 4.59 8.12
C VAL A 59 7.06 3.19 8.71
N GLY A 60 5.95 2.45 8.64
CA GLY A 60 5.89 1.10 9.19
C GLY A 60 6.82 0.12 8.47
N SER A 61 6.94 0.16 7.15
CA SER A 61 7.85 -0.72 6.41
C SER A 61 9.30 -0.33 6.65
N TRP A 62 9.60 0.97 6.77
CA TRP A 62 10.93 1.44 7.13
C TRP A 62 11.34 0.96 8.54
N LEU A 63 10.47 1.11 9.53
CA LEU A 63 10.70 0.63 10.89
C LEU A 63 10.92 -0.89 10.92
N TRP A 64 10.08 -1.65 10.21
CA TRP A 64 10.23 -3.10 10.11
C TRP A 64 11.52 -3.51 9.41
N LEU A 65 11.92 -2.83 8.32
CA LEU A 65 13.17 -3.14 7.60
C LEU A 65 14.41 -2.89 8.46
N ASN A 66 14.36 -1.90 9.36
CA ASN A 66 15.46 -1.60 10.29
C ASN A 66 15.49 -2.55 11.50
N SER A 67 14.33 -2.84 12.08
CA SER A 67 14.19 -3.71 13.25
C SER A 67 12.98 -4.61 13.10
N PRO A 68 13.11 -5.74 12.39
CA PRO A 68 11.98 -6.63 12.11
C PRO A 68 11.34 -7.15 13.39
N SER A 69 10.01 -7.05 13.48
CA SER A 69 9.23 -7.66 14.55
C SER A 69 7.94 -8.25 14.02
N ILE A 70 7.49 -9.35 14.64
CA ILE A 70 6.28 -10.06 14.24
C ILE A 70 5.03 -9.18 14.31
N ASP A 71 4.93 -8.35 15.34
CA ASP A 71 3.75 -7.49 15.52
C ASP A 71 3.69 -6.39 14.45
N MET A 72 4.83 -5.78 14.10
CA MET A 72 4.90 -4.85 12.97
C MET A 72 4.60 -5.53 11.64
N GLY A 73 5.06 -6.77 11.43
CA GLY A 73 4.76 -7.56 10.24
C GLY A 73 3.26 -7.85 10.11
N LYS A 74 2.59 -8.23 11.21
CA LYS A 74 1.14 -8.41 11.27
C LYS A 74 0.38 -7.12 10.95
N VAL A 75 0.80 -5.99 11.53
CA VAL A 75 0.18 -4.68 11.25
C VAL A 75 0.32 -4.36 9.76
N GLN A 76 1.51 -4.50 9.19
CA GLN A 76 1.75 -4.21 7.77
C GLN A 76 0.94 -5.12 6.83
N PHE A 77 0.91 -6.42 7.12
CA PHE A 77 0.08 -7.36 6.36
C PHE A 77 -1.41 -6.99 6.43
N ALA A 78 -1.92 -6.68 7.63
CA ALA A 78 -3.31 -6.31 7.82
C ALA A 78 -3.65 -5.00 7.10
N THR A 79 -2.80 -3.98 7.22
CA THR A 79 -2.98 -2.70 6.53
C THR A 79 -3.01 -2.88 5.02
N ALA A 80 -2.01 -3.52 4.43
CA ALA A 80 -1.96 -3.74 2.99
C ALA A 80 -3.16 -4.55 2.48
N THR A 81 -3.62 -5.54 3.26
CA THR A 81 -4.80 -6.34 2.94
C THR A 81 -6.07 -5.50 2.96
N LEU A 82 -6.27 -4.68 4.00
CA LEU A 82 -7.43 -3.80 4.12
C LEU A 82 -7.46 -2.75 3.01
N GLU A 83 -6.32 -2.19 2.64
CA GLU A 83 -6.20 -1.24 1.52
C GLU A 83 -6.55 -1.91 0.18
N ALA A 84 -6.01 -3.10 -0.08
CA ALA A 84 -6.32 -3.86 -1.30
C ALA A 84 -7.82 -4.20 -1.38
N LEU A 85 -8.41 -4.65 -0.27
CA LEU A 85 -9.84 -4.95 -0.20
C LEU A 85 -10.71 -3.70 -0.39
N ALA A 86 -10.40 -2.60 0.30
CA ALA A 86 -11.15 -1.35 0.18
C ALA A 86 -11.16 -0.84 -1.27
N MET A 87 -9.98 -0.78 -1.91
CA MET A 87 -9.87 -0.35 -3.31
C MET A 87 -10.58 -1.30 -4.27
N SER A 88 -10.55 -2.61 -4.00
CA SER A 88 -11.29 -3.61 -4.79
C SER A 88 -12.79 -3.43 -4.67
N THR A 89 -13.30 -3.19 -3.45
CA THR A 89 -14.71 -2.91 -3.21
C THR A 89 -15.16 -1.67 -3.96
N SER A 90 -14.39 -0.58 -3.90
CA SER A 90 -14.69 0.64 -4.65
C SER A 90 -14.67 0.45 -6.18
N LEU A 91 -13.82 -0.45 -6.71
CA LEU A 91 -13.86 -0.84 -8.13
C LEU A 91 -15.13 -1.62 -8.48
N ILE A 92 -15.57 -2.56 -7.63
CA ILE A 92 -16.76 -3.38 -7.85
C ILE A 92 -18.03 -2.52 -7.79
N LEU A 93 -18.05 -1.51 -6.92
CA LEU A 93 -19.17 -0.58 -6.73
C LEU A 93 -19.16 0.60 -7.72
N ASP A 94 -18.18 0.67 -8.62
CA ASP A 94 -18.03 1.73 -9.62
C ASP A 94 -17.92 3.15 -9.02
N GLU A 95 -17.23 3.26 -7.87
CA GLU A 95 -17.09 4.52 -7.12
C GLU A 95 -16.00 5.45 -7.68
N PHE A 96 -15.18 4.97 -8.61
CA PHE A 96 -14.12 5.75 -9.22
C PHE A 96 -14.63 6.55 -10.41
N THR A 97 -14.43 7.87 -10.37
CA THR A 97 -14.74 8.78 -11.50
C THR A 97 -13.67 8.74 -12.61
N ALA A 98 -12.64 7.90 -12.47
CA ALA A 98 -11.48 7.84 -13.35
C ALA A 98 -11.80 7.21 -14.72
N GLN A 99 -11.57 7.93 -15.82
CA GLN A 99 -11.68 7.35 -17.17
C GLN A 99 -10.55 6.35 -17.46
N HIS A 100 -9.37 6.55 -16.87
CA HIS A 100 -8.24 5.61 -16.97
C HIS A 100 -8.28 4.55 -15.86
N ILE A 101 -9.41 3.85 -15.74
CA ILE A 101 -9.67 2.88 -14.66
C ILE A 101 -8.63 1.75 -14.56
N TRP A 102 -7.99 1.41 -15.68
CA TRP A 102 -6.93 0.40 -15.73
C TRP A 102 -5.75 0.74 -14.81
N MET A 103 -5.47 2.02 -14.56
CA MET A 103 -4.40 2.46 -13.65
C MET A 103 -4.75 2.14 -12.19
N VAL A 104 -6.03 2.30 -11.82
CA VAL A 104 -6.54 1.92 -10.51
C VAL A 104 -6.49 0.39 -10.36
N GLN A 105 -6.94 -0.35 -11.38
CA GLN A 105 -6.88 -1.82 -11.39
C GLN A 105 -5.44 -2.35 -11.24
N ALA A 106 -4.47 -1.74 -11.93
CA ALA A 106 -3.06 -2.09 -11.79
C ALA A 106 -2.55 -1.87 -10.37
N SER A 107 -2.96 -0.77 -9.74
CA SER A 107 -2.61 -0.46 -8.34
C SER A 107 -3.20 -1.45 -7.36
N VAL A 108 -4.46 -1.87 -7.57
CA VAL A 108 -5.12 -2.90 -6.76
C VAL A 108 -4.43 -4.25 -6.90
N LEU A 109 -4.06 -4.64 -8.11
CA LEU A 109 -3.30 -5.87 -8.35
C LEU A 109 -1.97 -5.84 -7.59
N LEU A 110 -1.23 -4.73 -7.68
CA LEU A 110 0.02 -4.55 -6.94
C LEU A 110 -0.20 -4.68 -5.43
N ALA A 111 -1.26 -4.06 -4.89
CA ALA A 111 -1.59 -4.12 -3.47
C ALA A 111 -1.84 -5.57 -3.00
N PHE A 112 -2.53 -6.39 -3.79
CA PHE A 112 -2.69 -7.83 -3.48
C PHE A 112 -1.38 -8.60 -3.52
N VAL A 113 -0.53 -8.33 -4.51
CA VAL A 113 0.79 -8.98 -4.61
C VAL A 113 1.65 -8.64 -3.39
N VAL A 114 1.65 -7.37 -2.98
CA VAL A 114 2.35 -6.91 -1.77
C VAL A 114 1.76 -7.58 -0.52
N ALA A 115 0.44 -7.56 -0.34
CA ALA A 115 -0.21 -8.20 0.80
C ALA A 115 0.15 -9.70 0.90
N ALA A 116 0.09 -10.44 -0.22
CA ALA A 116 0.51 -11.83 -0.27
C ALA A 116 1.99 -12.01 0.08
N GLY A 117 2.87 -11.15 -0.46
CA GLY A 117 4.29 -11.14 -0.15
C GLY A 117 4.63 -10.77 1.30
N LEU A 118 3.73 -10.06 2.00
CA LEU A 118 3.85 -9.72 3.41
C LEU A 118 3.37 -10.84 4.35
N TYR A 119 2.59 -11.81 3.86
CA TYR A 119 2.10 -12.93 4.68
C TYR A 119 3.21 -13.66 5.48
N PRO A 120 4.41 -13.92 4.94
CA PRO A 120 5.51 -14.50 5.70
C PRO A 120 5.91 -13.68 6.93
N THR A 121 5.75 -12.35 6.90
CA THR A 121 6.09 -11.44 8.01
C THR A 121 5.19 -11.61 9.22
N THR A 122 4.07 -12.31 9.09
CA THR A 122 3.15 -12.62 10.20
C THR A 122 3.52 -13.89 10.94
N GLN A 123 4.50 -14.66 10.45
CA GLN A 123 4.84 -15.98 10.95
C GLN A 123 6.04 -15.90 11.90
N GLN A 124 5.93 -16.49 13.09
CA GLN A 124 6.98 -16.44 14.10
C GLN A 124 8.29 -17.08 13.63
N GLY A 125 8.21 -18.17 12.85
CA GLY A 125 9.38 -18.84 12.28
C GLY A 125 10.24 -17.97 11.35
N MET A 126 9.71 -16.84 10.85
CA MET A 126 10.50 -15.87 10.07
C MET A 126 11.56 -15.14 10.92
N TYR A 127 11.29 -14.96 12.23
CA TYR A 127 12.13 -14.19 13.15
C TYR A 127 13.04 -15.08 14.00
N GLU A 128 12.68 -16.36 14.16
CA GLU A 128 13.48 -17.36 14.89
C GLU A 128 14.72 -17.83 14.10
N SER A 129 14.82 -17.46 12.83
CA SER A 129 15.91 -17.83 11.92
C SER A 129 16.80 -16.65 11.50
N ALA A 130 16.73 -15.54 12.25
CA ALA A 130 17.54 -14.32 12.06
C ALA A 130 18.64 -14.18 13.13
#